data_AF-A0A3D2IDV3-F1
#
_entry.id   AF-A0A3D2IDV3-F1
#
_cell.length_a   1.000
_cell.length_b   1.000
_cell.length_c   1.000
_cell.angle_alpha   90.00
_cell.angle_beta   90.00
_cell.angle_gamma   90.00
#
_symmetry.space_group_name_H-M   'P 1'
#
loop_
_entity.id
_entity.type
_entity.pdbx_description
1 polymer ?
#
loop_
_entity_poly.entity_id
_entity_poly.type
_entity_poly.pdbx_seq_one_letter_code
_entity_poly.pdbx_strand_id
1 'polypeptide(L)'
;MKIRSKVVYIRIMNKLAKIKERQKAAEMMAFNPEMTVKEIATTLKVAPTTVQHWRRDPNFVDMVYELYMIEFGSDIPAVLKSMVREAKAGNVQAARLVLEHSGKLVKNINVTIDSPFEKFLKADKTPVEFVDAEVQDIVEDIPDMPDIKLPERKIEDQEERTRTEYTTIKREKHKHRRKVNRNRMYHWKKRAKAVGVDVLPNGRPTKAQKKEWIKKVKTAELEAKRAKKK
;
A
#
# COMPACT_ATOMS: atom_id res chain seq x y z
N MET A 1 -39.76 17.95 -7.18
CA MET A 1 -39.14 16.67 -7.57
C MET A 1 -37.95 16.79 -8.56
N LYS A 2 -37.77 17.92 -9.29
CA LYS A 2 -36.68 18.10 -10.30
C LYS A 2 -35.25 18.27 -9.76
N ILE A 3 -35.06 18.67 -8.50
CA ILE A 3 -33.73 19.00 -7.93
C ILE A 3 -32.90 17.73 -7.62
N ARG A 4 -33.55 16.66 -7.15
CA ARG A 4 -32.86 15.39 -6.84
C ARG A 4 -32.30 14.70 -8.09
N SER A 5 -33.01 14.78 -9.23
CA SER A 5 -32.55 14.22 -10.51
C SER A 5 -31.29 14.93 -11.04
N LYS A 6 -31.25 16.27 -10.96
CA LYS A 6 -30.10 17.07 -11.42
C LYS A 6 -28.82 16.80 -10.60
N VAL A 7 -28.95 16.62 -9.29
CA VAL A 7 -27.81 16.30 -8.40
C VAL A 7 -27.25 14.89 -8.65
N VAL A 8 -28.12 13.91 -8.89
CA VAL A 8 -27.70 12.54 -9.23
C VAL A 8 -27.01 12.51 -10.59
N TYR A 9 -27.55 13.21 -11.59
CA TYR A 9 -26.96 13.32 -12.93
C TYR A 9 -25.57 13.98 -12.88
N ILE A 10 -25.42 15.09 -12.17
CA ILE A 10 -24.11 15.75 -11.96
C ILE A 10 -23.13 14.80 -11.28
N ARG A 11 -23.57 13.99 -10.32
CA ARG A 11 -22.71 13.03 -9.61
C ARG A 11 -22.23 11.87 -10.51
N ILE A 12 -23.10 11.39 -11.41
CA ILE A 12 -22.78 10.34 -12.39
C ILE A 12 -21.81 10.87 -13.44
N MET A 13 -22.10 12.05 -14.01
CA MET A 13 -21.22 12.69 -14.99
C MET A 13 -19.83 13.00 -14.42
N ASN A 14 -19.76 13.40 -13.14
CA ASN A 14 -18.51 13.64 -12.42
C ASN A 14 -17.75 12.32 -12.07
N LYS A 15 -18.42 11.16 -12.03
CA LYS A 15 -17.77 9.84 -11.94
C LYS A 15 -17.20 9.39 -13.29
N LEU A 16 -17.94 9.59 -14.39
CA LEU A 16 -17.51 9.23 -15.75
C LEU A 16 -16.35 10.11 -16.23
N ALA A 17 -16.39 11.42 -15.93
CA ALA A 17 -15.29 12.35 -16.15
C ALA A 17 -14.00 11.82 -15.47
N LYS A 18 -14.09 11.45 -14.17
CA LYS A 18 -12.96 10.90 -13.41
C LYS A 18 -12.33 9.63 -14.00
N ILE A 19 -13.07 8.86 -14.79
CA ILE A 19 -12.53 7.70 -15.50
C ILE A 19 -11.69 8.17 -16.70
N LYS A 20 -12.20 9.14 -17.48
CA LYS A 20 -11.47 9.72 -18.62
C LYS A 20 -10.23 10.49 -18.19
N GLU A 21 -10.31 11.31 -17.15
CA GLU A 21 -9.13 12.03 -16.65
C GLU A 21 -8.09 11.08 -16.05
N ARG A 22 -8.54 9.97 -15.43
CA ARG A 22 -7.65 8.93 -14.90
C ARG A 22 -6.93 8.20 -16.04
N GLN A 23 -7.63 7.81 -17.11
CA GLN A 23 -7.00 7.20 -18.29
C GLN A 23 -5.97 8.14 -18.91
N LYS A 24 -6.34 9.40 -19.15
CA LYS A 24 -5.43 10.41 -19.71
C LYS A 24 -4.23 10.71 -18.80
N ALA A 25 -4.40 10.64 -17.48
CA ALA A 25 -3.28 10.72 -16.54
C ALA A 25 -2.32 9.55 -16.69
N ALA A 26 -2.82 8.34 -16.92
CA ALA A 26 -1.98 7.17 -17.11
C ALA A 26 -1.22 7.21 -18.44
N GLU A 27 -1.87 7.61 -19.53
CA GLU A 27 -1.21 7.87 -20.83
C GLU A 27 -0.07 8.88 -20.66
N MET A 28 -0.33 10.00 -20.02
CA MET A 28 0.69 11.04 -19.80
C MET A 28 1.87 10.55 -18.95
N MET A 29 1.63 9.69 -17.96
CA MET A 29 2.70 9.09 -17.15
C MET A 29 3.48 8.03 -17.93
N ALA A 30 2.81 7.23 -18.75
CA ALA A 30 3.44 6.17 -19.53
C ALA A 30 4.37 6.73 -20.61
N PHE A 31 3.90 7.75 -21.35
CA PHE A 31 4.67 8.33 -22.47
C PHE A 31 5.69 9.38 -22.04
N ASN A 32 5.53 9.99 -20.85
CA ASN A 32 6.47 11.00 -20.33
C ASN A 32 6.90 10.68 -18.89
N PRO A 33 7.85 9.73 -18.70
CA PRO A 33 8.30 9.31 -17.37
C PRO A 33 8.88 10.46 -16.52
N GLU A 34 9.47 11.47 -17.16
CA GLU A 34 10.07 12.63 -16.52
C GLU A 34 9.04 13.63 -15.98
N MET A 35 7.77 13.53 -16.41
CA MET A 35 6.78 14.54 -16.08
C MET A 35 6.32 14.42 -14.62
N THR A 36 6.35 15.55 -13.91
CA THR A 36 6.05 15.58 -12.49
C THR A 36 4.55 15.43 -12.24
N VAL A 37 4.16 14.81 -11.13
CA VAL A 37 2.73 14.71 -10.71
C VAL A 37 2.03 16.07 -10.66
N LYS A 38 2.76 17.14 -10.33
CA LYS A 38 2.22 18.52 -10.33
C LYS A 38 1.89 19.02 -11.73
N GLU A 39 2.71 18.69 -12.72
CA GLU A 39 2.54 19.09 -14.11
C GLU A 39 1.36 18.33 -14.73
N ILE A 40 1.31 17.01 -14.53
CA ILE A 40 0.17 16.15 -14.95
C ILE A 40 -1.14 16.70 -14.39
N ALA A 41 -1.16 17.04 -13.10
CA ALA A 41 -2.33 17.59 -12.44
C ALA A 41 -2.75 18.95 -13.02
N THR A 42 -1.78 19.80 -13.37
CA THR A 42 -2.01 21.11 -14.00
C THR A 42 -2.62 20.95 -15.39
N THR A 43 -2.08 20.04 -16.21
CA THR A 43 -2.58 19.74 -17.57
C THR A 43 -4.00 19.20 -17.54
N LEU A 44 -4.34 18.35 -16.57
CA LEU A 44 -5.68 17.77 -16.42
C LEU A 44 -6.67 18.69 -15.68
N LYS A 45 -6.21 19.82 -15.12
CA LYS A 45 -7.02 20.69 -14.25
C LYS A 45 -7.60 19.95 -13.04
N VAL A 46 -6.83 19.02 -12.48
CA VAL A 46 -7.21 18.21 -11.30
C VAL A 46 -6.28 18.56 -10.13
N ALA A 47 -6.76 18.42 -8.90
CA ALA A 47 -5.92 18.60 -7.72
C ALA A 47 -4.74 17.58 -7.70
N PRO A 48 -3.50 17.99 -7.38
CA PRO A 48 -2.34 17.08 -7.32
C PRO A 48 -2.53 15.89 -6.39
N THR A 49 -3.28 16.09 -5.30
CA THR A 49 -3.63 15.03 -4.34
C THR A 49 -4.45 13.91 -4.98
N THR A 50 -5.25 14.21 -6.00
CA THR A 50 -6.06 13.21 -6.71
C THR A 50 -5.18 12.30 -7.55
N VAL A 51 -4.20 12.86 -8.25
CA VAL A 51 -3.24 12.08 -9.05
C VAL A 51 -2.37 11.21 -8.12
N GLN A 52 -1.94 11.76 -6.98
CA GLN A 52 -1.27 10.97 -5.94
C GLN A 52 -2.14 9.84 -5.40
N HIS A 53 -3.46 10.05 -5.28
CA HIS A 53 -4.38 9.01 -4.85
C HIS A 53 -4.50 7.90 -5.90
N TRP A 54 -4.61 8.24 -7.18
CA TRP A 54 -4.63 7.26 -8.27
C TRP A 54 -3.37 6.39 -8.29
N ARG A 55 -2.18 6.96 -8.06
CA ARG A 55 -0.92 6.18 -7.99
C ARG A 55 -0.86 5.17 -6.84
N ARG A 56 -1.75 5.27 -5.85
CA ARG A 56 -1.86 4.28 -4.76
C ARG A 56 -2.79 3.12 -5.12
N ASP A 57 -3.61 3.27 -6.16
CA ASP A 57 -4.50 2.23 -6.63
C ASP A 57 -3.72 1.25 -7.52
N PRO A 58 -3.66 -0.06 -7.21
CA PRO A 58 -2.97 -1.05 -8.03
C PRO A 58 -3.41 -1.04 -9.50
N ASN A 59 -4.72 -1.05 -9.74
CA ASN A 59 -5.29 -1.03 -11.09
C ASN A 59 -4.86 0.20 -11.93
N PHE A 60 -4.49 1.31 -11.28
CA PHE A 60 -3.96 2.47 -12.01
C PHE A 60 -2.51 2.24 -12.45
N VAL A 61 -1.69 1.65 -11.57
CA VAL A 61 -0.29 1.33 -11.85
C VAL A 61 -0.20 0.31 -12.98
N ASP A 62 -1.06 -0.71 -12.95
CA ASP A 62 -1.13 -1.73 -14.00
C ASP A 62 -1.49 -1.10 -15.36
N MET A 63 -2.48 -0.21 -15.38
CA MET A 63 -2.86 0.53 -16.60
C MET A 63 -1.72 1.41 -17.14
N VAL A 64 -0.94 2.08 -16.28
CA VAL A 64 0.24 2.84 -16.71
C VAL A 64 1.28 1.91 -17.34
N TYR A 65 1.51 0.75 -16.73
CA TYR A 65 2.46 -0.24 -17.23
C TYR A 65 2.03 -0.82 -18.59
N GLU A 66 0.76 -1.21 -18.74
CA GLU A 66 0.23 -1.71 -20.00
C GLU A 66 0.40 -0.68 -21.14
N LEU A 67 0.07 0.58 -20.89
CA LEU A 67 0.24 1.66 -21.87
C LEU A 67 1.71 1.88 -22.23
N TYR A 68 2.61 1.82 -21.24
CA TYR A 68 4.05 1.91 -21.48
C TYR A 68 4.56 0.73 -22.31
N MET A 69 4.08 -0.50 -22.06
CA MET A 69 4.47 -1.68 -22.83
C MET A 69 4.05 -1.61 -24.30
N ILE A 70 2.93 -0.95 -24.62
CA ILE A 70 2.50 -0.72 -26.00
C ILE A 70 3.51 0.18 -26.74
N GLU A 71 3.94 1.28 -26.10
CA GLU A 71 4.93 2.19 -26.68
C GLU A 71 6.29 1.52 -26.81
N PHE A 72 6.74 0.87 -25.73
CA PHE A 72 7.99 0.12 -25.72
C PHE A 72 8.03 -0.94 -26.83
N GLY A 73 6.91 -1.64 -27.07
CA GLY A 73 6.79 -2.57 -28.18
C GLY A 73 7.03 -1.95 -29.55
N SER A 74 6.64 -0.68 -29.73
CA SER A 74 6.85 0.09 -30.96
C SER A 74 8.31 0.54 -31.15
N ASP A 75 9.06 0.68 -30.06
CA ASP A 75 10.49 1.03 -30.08
C ASP A 75 11.42 -0.16 -30.35
N ILE A 76 10.98 -1.40 -30.04
CA ILE A 76 11.79 -2.62 -30.24
C ILE A 76 12.38 -2.73 -31.65
N PRO A 77 11.64 -2.50 -32.75
CA PRO A 77 12.20 -2.53 -34.10
C PRO A 77 13.34 -1.51 -34.31
N ALA A 78 13.24 -0.31 -33.73
CA ALA A 78 14.28 0.71 -33.84
C ALA A 78 15.54 0.31 -33.05
N VAL A 79 15.36 -0.22 -31.84
CA VAL A 79 16.45 -0.78 -31.02
C VAL A 79 17.15 -1.92 -31.76
N LEU A 80 16.39 -2.86 -32.35
CA LEU A 80 16.95 -3.97 -33.11
C LEU A 80 17.74 -3.49 -34.34
N LYS A 81 17.25 -2.49 -35.07
CA LYS A 81 18.01 -1.89 -36.18
C LYS A 81 19.34 -1.30 -35.71
N SER A 82 19.33 -0.57 -34.60
CA SER A 82 20.55 -0.03 -33.99
C SER A 82 21.51 -1.15 -33.57
N MET A 83 20.99 -2.21 -32.94
CA MET A 83 21.80 -3.37 -32.54
C MET A 83 22.40 -4.12 -33.73
N VAL A 84 21.66 -4.27 -34.84
CA VAL A 84 22.18 -4.86 -36.08
C VAL A 84 23.32 -4.02 -36.65
N ARG A 85 23.22 -2.68 -36.59
CA ARG A 85 24.31 -1.79 -37.03
C ARG A 85 25.56 -1.96 -36.16
N GLU A 86 25.40 -1.97 -34.84
CA GLU A 86 26.51 -2.19 -33.90
C GLU A 86 27.15 -3.57 -34.06
N ALA A 87 26.32 -4.60 -34.31
CA ALA A 87 26.79 -5.94 -34.62
C ALA A 87 27.65 -5.98 -35.89
N LYS A 88 27.22 -5.28 -36.95
CA LYS A 88 27.99 -5.12 -38.20
C LYS A 88 29.30 -4.37 -38.00
N ALA A 89 29.35 -3.46 -37.01
CA ALA A 89 30.57 -2.74 -36.63
C ALA A 89 31.54 -3.60 -35.78
N GLY A 90 31.19 -4.85 -35.47
CA GLY A 90 32.05 -5.78 -34.73
C GLY A 90 31.68 -5.94 -33.24
N ASN A 91 30.58 -5.36 -32.77
CA ASN A 91 30.12 -5.55 -31.39
C ASN A 91 29.49 -6.95 -31.21
N VAL A 92 30.26 -7.88 -30.63
CA VAL A 92 29.87 -9.27 -30.40
C VAL A 92 28.66 -9.40 -29.47
N GLN A 93 28.49 -8.50 -28.49
CA GLN A 93 27.37 -8.55 -27.56
C GLN A 93 26.05 -8.17 -28.25
N ALA A 94 26.08 -7.14 -29.10
CA ALA A 94 24.93 -6.76 -29.91
C ALA A 94 24.54 -7.89 -30.88
N ALA A 95 25.54 -8.54 -31.50
CA ALA A 95 25.32 -9.69 -32.37
C ALA A 95 24.67 -10.86 -31.61
N ARG A 96 25.17 -11.19 -30.40
CA ARG A 96 24.60 -12.21 -29.53
C ARG A 96 23.13 -11.90 -29.21
N LEU A 97 22.84 -10.66 -28.79
CA LEU A 97 21.48 -10.24 -28.42
C LEU A 97 20.49 -10.37 -29.59
N VAL A 98 20.90 -9.99 -30.81
CA VAL A 98 20.08 -10.14 -32.02
C VAL A 98 19.83 -11.61 -32.37
N LEU A 99 20.84 -12.47 -32.21
CA LEU A 99 20.71 -13.92 -32.47
C LEU A 99 19.84 -14.61 -31.41
N GLU A 100 19.94 -14.21 -30.14
CA GLU A 100 19.06 -14.68 -29.06
C GLU A 100 17.60 -14.24 -29.32
N HIS A 101 17.37 -12.96 -29.65
CA HIS A 101 16.03 -12.43 -29.97
C HIS A 101 15.40 -13.12 -31.19
N SER A 102 16.19 -13.43 -32.22
CA SER A 102 15.70 -14.13 -33.44
C SER A 102 15.58 -15.65 -33.27
N GLY A 103 15.93 -16.19 -32.10
CA GLY A 103 15.93 -17.63 -31.83
C GLY A 103 16.98 -18.42 -32.62
N LYS A 104 17.94 -17.74 -33.25
CA LYS A 104 19.04 -18.38 -34.00
C LYS A 104 20.17 -18.86 -33.10
N LEU A 105 20.29 -18.26 -31.91
CA LEU A 105 21.17 -18.73 -30.85
C LEU A 105 20.33 -19.36 -29.74
N VAL A 106 20.27 -20.69 -29.72
CA VAL A 106 19.58 -21.46 -28.68
C VAL A 106 20.58 -21.80 -27.58
N LYS A 107 20.21 -21.49 -26.32
CA LYS A 107 20.95 -21.97 -25.14
C LYS A 107 20.44 -23.38 -24.83
N ASN A 108 21.19 -24.40 -25.23
CA ASN A 108 20.86 -25.77 -24.86
C ASN A 108 21.11 -25.92 -23.35
N ILE A 109 20.03 -26.05 -22.56
CA ILE A 109 20.12 -26.34 -21.14
C ILE A 109 20.06 -27.86 -20.99
N ASN A 110 21.21 -28.49 -20.74
CA ASN A 110 21.24 -29.91 -20.40
C ASN A 110 20.85 -30.04 -18.92
N VAL A 111 19.57 -30.28 -18.65
CA VAL A 111 19.10 -30.61 -17.30
C VAL A 111 19.28 -32.11 -17.09
N THR A 112 20.37 -32.49 -16.42
CA THR A 112 20.52 -33.86 -15.93
C THR A 112 19.67 -34.01 -14.66
N ILE A 113 18.48 -34.58 -14.80
CA ILE A 113 17.62 -34.91 -13.66
C ILE A 113 18.07 -36.28 -13.16
N ASP A 114 18.99 -36.29 -12.19
CA ASP A 114 19.35 -37.53 -11.50
C ASP A 114 18.11 -38.08 -10.78
N SER A 115 17.82 -39.36 -11.02
CA SER A 115 16.76 -40.08 -10.31
C SER A 115 17.05 -40.07 -8.79
N PRO A 116 16.02 -40.05 -7.92
CA PRO A 116 16.22 -40.25 -6.49
C PRO A 116 17.09 -41.47 -6.16
N PHE A 117 17.00 -42.54 -6.96
CA PHE A 117 17.85 -43.73 -6.82
C PHE A 117 19.31 -43.48 -7.20
N GLU A 118 19.57 -42.69 -8.23
CA GLU A 118 20.95 -42.31 -8.60
C GLU A 118 21.56 -41.35 -7.57
N LYS A 119 20.75 -40.45 -6.99
CA LYS A 119 21.17 -39.60 -5.87
C LYS A 119 21.53 -40.45 -4.64
N PHE A 120 20.75 -41.49 -4.35
CA PHE A 120 21.02 -42.46 -3.29
C PHE A 120 22.32 -43.24 -3.55
N LEU A 121 22.49 -43.84 -4.75
CA LEU A 121 23.73 -44.54 -5.10
C LEU A 121 24.99 -43.65 -5.11
N LYS A 122 24.83 -42.36 -5.43
CA LYS A 122 25.93 -41.39 -5.37
C LYS A 122 26.25 -41.00 -3.93
N ALA A 123 25.26 -40.99 -3.03
CA ALA A 123 25.46 -40.76 -1.60
C ALA A 123 26.19 -41.94 -0.92
N ASP A 124 25.90 -43.18 -1.30
CA ASP A 124 26.56 -44.37 -0.73
C ASP A 124 28.02 -44.56 -1.16
N LYS A 125 28.46 -43.85 -2.21
CA LYS A 125 29.85 -43.92 -2.72
C LYS A 125 30.83 -42.99 -2.00
N THR A 126 30.37 -42.14 -1.08
CA THR A 126 31.30 -41.49 -0.15
C THR A 126 31.81 -42.55 0.82
N PRO A 127 33.14 -42.68 1.03
CA PRO A 127 33.69 -43.65 1.95
C PRO A 127 33.35 -43.22 3.37
N VAL A 128 32.17 -43.61 3.84
CA VAL A 128 31.87 -43.66 5.26
C VAL A 128 32.57 -44.91 5.76
N GLU A 129 33.53 -44.76 6.66
CA GLU A 129 34.04 -45.88 7.44
C GLU A 129 32.85 -46.47 8.18
N PHE A 130 32.35 -47.62 7.70
CA PHE A 130 31.37 -48.40 8.44
C PHE A 130 32.11 -49.02 9.63
N VAL A 131 32.10 -48.31 10.75
CA VAL A 131 32.23 -48.97 12.06
C VAL A 131 30.93 -49.75 12.21
N ASP A 132 31.01 -51.07 12.38
CA ASP A 132 29.89 -51.93 12.77
C ASP A 132 29.32 -51.41 14.08
N ALA A 133 28.39 -50.47 13.98
CA ALA A 133 27.58 -49.99 15.09
C ALA A 133 26.27 -50.75 15.02
N GLU A 134 26.00 -51.50 16.09
CA GLU A 134 24.72 -52.18 16.33
C GLU A 134 23.54 -51.29 15.91
N VAL A 135 22.58 -51.88 15.20
CA VAL A 135 21.32 -51.22 14.84
C VAL A 135 20.59 -50.87 16.13
N GLN A 136 20.76 -49.64 16.58
CA GLN A 136 19.97 -49.07 17.67
C GLN A 136 18.71 -48.47 17.03
N ASP A 137 17.55 -49.03 17.36
CA ASP A 137 16.25 -48.53 16.90
C ASP A 137 16.06 -47.07 17.37
N ILE A 138 16.19 -46.12 16.45
CA ILE A 138 16.10 -44.65 16.68
C ILE A 138 14.69 -44.20 17.14
N VAL A 139 13.76 -45.13 17.37
CA VAL A 139 12.38 -44.84 17.76
C VAL A 139 12.24 -44.51 19.25
N GLU A 140 13.19 -44.92 20.10
CA GLU A 140 13.06 -44.78 21.57
C GLU A 140 13.50 -43.41 22.13
N ASP A 141 14.24 -42.59 21.36
CA ASP A 141 14.84 -41.34 21.85
C ASP A 141 14.12 -40.06 21.35
N ILE A 142 12.82 -40.14 21.03
CA ILE A 142 12.01 -38.92 20.89
C ILE A 142 11.53 -38.53 22.29
N PRO A 143 12.06 -37.46 22.92
CA PRO A 143 11.56 -37.04 24.22
C PRO A 143 10.07 -36.73 24.12
N ASP A 144 9.26 -37.40 24.94
CA ASP A 144 7.83 -37.14 25.06
C ASP A 144 7.62 -35.63 25.24
N MET A 145 7.03 -34.98 24.24
CA MET A 145 6.69 -33.57 24.36
C MET A 145 5.73 -33.43 25.55
N PRO A 146 5.92 -32.43 26.42
CA PRO A 146 5.00 -32.21 27.52
C PRO A 146 3.58 -32.06 26.97
N ASP A 147 2.60 -32.68 27.63
CA ASP A 147 1.18 -32.54 27.28
C ASP A 147 0.76 -31.07 27.41
N ILE A 148 0.93 -30.31 26.33
CA ILE A 148 0.45 -28.93 26.24
C ILE A 148 -1.06 -29.03 26.15
N LYS A 149 -1.76 -28.77 27.28
CA LYS A 149 -3.21 -28.54 27.27
C LYS A 149 -3.50 -27.32 26.41
N LEU A 150 -3.79 -27.56 25.13
CA LEU A 150 -4.23 -26.51 24.24
C LEU A 150 -5.52 -25.90 24.80
N PRO A 151 -5.70 -24.58 24.68
CA PRO A 151 -6.96 -23.94 25.07
C PRO A 151 -8.11 -24.56 24.27
N GLU A 152 -9.27 -24.71 24.92
CA GLU A 152 -10.47 -25.22 24.27
C GLU A 152 -10.80 -24.41 23.02
N ARG A 153 -10.97 -25.12 21.89
CA ARG A 153 -11.38 -24.48 20.64
C ARG A 153 -12.78 -23.92 20.83
N LYS A 154 -12.97 -22.63 20.55
CA LYS A 154 -14.29 -22.02 20.47
C LYS A 154 -15.02 -22.57 19.24
N ILE A 155 -16.14 -23.26 19.46
CA ILE A 155 -16.98 -23.90 18.43
C ILE A 155 -18.02 -22.90 17.86
N GLU A 156 -18.03 -21.66 18.33
CA GLU A 156 -18.92 -20.61 17.85
C GLU A 156 -18.78 -20.39 16.33
N ASP A 157 -19.90 -20.10 15.67
CA ASP A 157 -19.90 -19.70 14.27
C ASP A 157 -18.98 -18.48 14.07
N GLN A 158 -18.02 -18.63 13.17
CA GLN A 158 -17.02 -17.64 12.83
C GLN A 158 -17.68 -16.31 12.38
N GLU A 159 -18.81 -16.37 11.68
CA GLU A 159 -19.53 -15.16 11.23
C GLU A 159 -20.14 -14.38 12.40
N GLU A 160 -20.78 -15.08 13.33
CA GLU A 160 -21.40 -14.47 14.52
C GLU A 160 -20.34 -13.84 15.43
N ARG A 161 -19.20 -14.54 15.62
CA ARG A 161 -18.07 -14.01 16.39
C ARG A 161 -17.50 -12.74 15.74
N THR A 162 -17.27 -12.77 14.44
CA THR A 162 -16.75 -11.61 13.70
C THR A 162 -17.70 -10.41 13.80
N ARG A 163 -19.02 -10.64 13.73
CA ARG A 163 -20.03 -9.60 13.84
C ARG A 163 -20.08 -8.98 15.25
N THR A 164 -20.05 -9.81 16.29
CA THR A 164 -20.06 -9.35 17.69
C THR A 164 -18.78 -8.59 18.03
N GLU A 165 -17.61 -9.07 17.61
CA GLU A 165 -16.32 -8.38 17.73
C GLU A 165 -16.35 -7.02 17.01
N TYR A 166 -16.86 -6.96 15.77
CA TYR A 166 -16.95 -5.70 15.05
C TYR A 166 -17.84 -4.67 15.77
N THR A 167 -19.00 -5.09 16.29
CA THR A 167 -19.92 -4.19 17.01
C THR A 167 -19.35 -3.70 18.33
N THR A 168 -18.65 -4.57 19.09
CA THR A 168 -17.97 -4.20 20.33
C THR A 168 -16.83 -3.22 20.08
N ILE A 169 -15.97 -3.49 19.09
CA ILE A 169 -14.89 -2.58 18.66
C ILE A 169 -15.46 -1.21 18.25
N LYS A 170 -16.54 -1.19 17.47
CA LYS A 170 -17.21 0.05 17.04
C LYS A 170 -17.74 0.84 18.24
N ARG A 171 -18.33 0.16 19.24
CA ARG A 171 -18.83 0.76 20.48
C ARG A 171 -17.69 1.38 21.30
N GLU A 172 -16.60 0.65 21.50
CA GLU A 172 -15.44 1.12 22.26
C GLU A 172 -14.75 2.30 21.58
N LYS A 173 -14.58 2.26 20.25
CA LYS A 173 -14.07 3.40 19.47
C LYS A 173 -14.93 4.66 19.66
N HIS A 174 -16.26 4.49 19.69
CA HIS A 174 -17.18 5.60 19.91
C HIS A 174 -17.08 6.17 21.32
N LYS A 175 -17.01 5.29 22.34
CA LYS A 175 -16.83 5.65 23.75
C LYS A 175 -15.51 6.40 23.98
N HIS A 176 -14.41 5.90 23.41
CA HIS A 176 -13.09 6.53 23.46
C HIS A 176 -13.11 7.93 22.84
N ARG A 177 -13.68 8.09 21.64
CA ARG A 177 -13.81 9.40 20.98
C ARG A 177 -14.61 10.41 21.81
N ARG A 178 -15.69 9.97 22.46
CA ARG A 178 -16.47 10.82 23.39
C ARG A 178 -15.63 11.23 24.60
N LYS A 179 -14.91 10.29 25.23
CA LYS A 179 -14.02 10.55 26.37
C LYS A 179 -12.92 11.56 26.03
N VAL A 180 -12.21 11.37 24.92
CA VAL A 180 -11.16 12.30 24.46
C VAL A 180 -11.70 13.70 24.23
N ASN A 181 -12.85 13.82 23.55
CA ASN A 181 -13.47 15.13 23.31
C ASN A 181 -13.93 15.82 24.59
N ARG A 182 -14.48 15.07 25.55
CA ARG A 182 -14.86 15.58 26.88
C ARG A 182 -13.64 16.08 27.63
N ASN A 183 -12.57 15.30 27.69
CA ASN A 183 -11.32 15.67 28.35
C ASN A 183 -10.70 16.90 27.71
N ARG A 184 -10.66 16.97 26.38
CA ARG A 184 -10.17 18.15 25.65
C ARG A 184 -11.00 19.39 25.98
N MET A 185 -12.33 19.27 26.03
CA MET A 185 -13.20 20.39 26.37
C MET A 185 -12.99 20.85 27.83
N TYR A 186 -12.86 19.90 28.75
CA TYR A 186 -12.57 20.18 30.16
C TYR A 186 -11.27 20.99 30.30
N HIS A 187 -10.20 20.60 29.61
CA HIS A 187 -8.93 21.35 29.61
C HIS A 187 -9.11 22.79 29.09
N TRP A 188 -9.87 22.98 28.01
CA TRP A 188 -10.15 24.33 27.51
C TRP A 188 -10.98 25.18 28.47
N LYS A 189 -11.98 24.60 29.15
CA LYS A 189 -12.75 25.31 30.17
C LYS A 189 -11.87 25.72 31.36
N LYS A 190 -10.97 24.84 31.82
CA LYS A 190 -10.01 25.14 32.90
C LYS A 190 -9.08 26.28 32.50
N ARG A 191 -8.58 26.27 31.26
CA ARG A 191 -7.74 27.34 30.70
C ARG A 191 -8.49 28.66 30.59
N ALA A 192 -9.72 28.65 30.06
CA ALA A 192 -10.55 29.85 29.96
C ALA A 192 -10.80 30.48 31.35
N LYS A 193 -11.13 29.65 32.36
CA LYS A 193 -11.31 30.10 33.75
C LYS A 193 -10.04 30.74 34.32
N ALA A 194 -8.86 30.21 34.00
CA ALA A 194 -7.58 30.74 34.49
C ALA A 194 -7.23 32.13 33.92
N VAL A 195 -7.82 32.50 32.77
CA VAL A 195 -7.58 33.78 32.10
C VAL A 195 -8.82 34.69 32.12
N GLY A 196 -9.87 34.31 32.86
CA GLY A 196 -11.09 35.10 33.00
C GLY A 196 -11.95 35.19 31.73
N VAL A 197 -11.82 34.25 30.79
CA VAL A 197 -12.68 34.18 29.59
C VAL A 197 -13.91 33.33 29.89
N ASP A 198 -15.10 33.86 29.57
CA ASP A 198 -16.37 33.16 29.78
C ASP A 198 -16.42 31.81 29.05
N VAL A 199 -17.06 30.83 29.69
CA VAL A 199 -17.27 29.51 29.11
C VAL A 199 -18.33 29.58 28.02
N LEU A 200 -18.19 28.72 27.00
CA LEU A 200 -19.21 28.55 25.97
C LEU A 200 -20.59 28.23 26.60
N PRO A 201 -21.69 28.73 26.00
CA PRO A 201 -23.03 28.55 26.54
C PRO A 201 -23.42 27.07 26.63
N ASN A 202 -24.33 26.77 27.56
CA ASN A 202 -24.93 25.45 27.70
C ASN A 202 -25.72 25.11 26.42
N GLY A 203 -25.31 24.04 25.72
CA GLY A 203 -25.89 23.67 24.42
C GLY A 203 -24.87 22.96 23.53
N ARG A 204 -25.17 22.88 22.23
CA ARG A 204 -24.24 22.36 21.21
C ARG A 204 -23.66 23.53 20.38
N PRO A 205 -22.51 24.10 20.77
CA PRO A 205 -21.87 25.17 20.00
C PRO A 205 -21.55 24.69 18.59
N THR A 206 -21.76 25.57 17.61
CA THR A 206 -21.32 25.30 16.24
C THR A 206 -19.79 25.19 16.17
N LYS A 207 -19.28 24.54 15.13
CA LYS A 207 -17.83 24.35 14.94
C LYS A 207 -17.10 25.70 14.80
N ALA A 208 -17.74 26.69 14.18
CA ALA A 208 -17.19 28.05 14.02
C ALA A 208 -17.08 28.77 15.37
N GLN A 209 -18.17 28.83 16.14
CA GLN A 209 -18.21 29.42 17.48
C GLN A 209 -17.15 28.81 18.41
N LYS A 210 -17.00 27.48 18.39
CA LYS A 210 -15.97 26.80 19.19
C LYS A 210 -14.55 27.18 18.77
N LYS A 211 -14.29 27.37 17.46
CA LYS A 211 -12.96 27.76 16.96
C LYS A 211 -12.63 29.18 17.35
N GLU A 212 -13.58 30.11 17.25
CA GLU A 212 -13.42 31.50 17.67
C GLU A 212 -13.18 31.61 19.17
N TRP A 213 -13.95 30.88 19.98
CA TRP A 213 -13.73 30.85 21.42
C TRP A 213 -12.34 30.32 21.80
N ILE A 214 -11.87 29.25 21.16
CA ILE A 214 -10.50 28.74 21.36
C ILE A 214 -9.45 29.79 20.98
N LYS A 215 -9.67 30.57 19.91
CA LYS A 215 -8.77 31.68 19.55
C LYS A 215 -8.76 32.76 20.64
N LYS A 216 -9.93 33.18 21.14
CA LYS A 216 -10.06 34.16 22.23
C LYS A 216 -9.32 33.72 23.50
N VAL A 217 -9.45 32.45 23.89
CA VAL A 217 -8.71 31.92 25.05
C VAL A 217 -7.19 31.97 24.81
N LYS A 218 -6.72 31.63 23.61
CA LYS A 218 -5.28 31.69 23.28
C LYS A 218 -4.72 33.12 23.26
N THR A 219 -5.47 34.09 22.75
CA THR A 219 -5.03 35.50 22.72
C THR A 219 -4.95 36.06 24.13
N ALA A 220 -5.96 35.80 24.95
CA ALA A 220 -5.96 36.20 26.36
C ALA A 220 -4.80 35.54 27.13
N GLU A 221 -4.51 34.26 26.88
CA GLU A 221 -3.34 33.59 27.49
C GLU A 221 -2.01 34.25 27.11
N LEU A 222 -1.89 34.71 25.86
CA LEU A 222 -0.70 35.38 25.37
C LEU A 222 -0.54 36.77 26.00
N GLU A 223 -1.63 37.50 26.16
CA GLU A 223 -1.68 38.79 26.88
C GLU A 223 -1.31 38.61 28.36
N ALA A 224 -1.90 37.63 29.04
CA ALA A 224 -1.57 37.31 30.43
C ALA A 224 -0.09 36.92 30.60
N LYS A 225 0.49 36.20 29.63
CA LYS A 225 1.93 35.88 29.61
C LYS A 225 2.80 37.11 29.37
N ARG A 226 2.40 38.01 28.47
CA ARG A 226 3.12 39.27 28.21
C ARG A 226 3.08 40.19 29.43
N ALA A 227 1.93 40.27 30.11
CA ALA A 227 1.76 41.05 31.33
C ALA A 227 2.61 40.51 32.50
N LYS A 228 2.83 39.19 32.58
CA LYS A 228 3.73 38.57 33.57
C LYS A 228 5.23 38.72 33.27
N LYS A 229 5.60 39.11 32.05
CA LYS A 229 7.00 39.25 31.62
C LYS A 229 7.50 40.70 31.67
N LYS A 230 6.58 41.67 31.79
CA LYS A 230 6.88 43.03 32.21
C LYS A 230 6.88 43.09 33.73
#